data_AF-A0A942GG59-F1
#
_entry.id   AF-A0A942GG59-F1
#
_cell.length_a   1.000
_cell.length_b   1.000
_cell.length_c   1.000
_cell.angle_alpha   90.00
_cell.angle_beta   90.00
_cell.angle_gamma   90.00
#
_symmetry.space_group_name_H-M   'P 1'
#
loop_
_entity.id
_entity.type
_entity.pdbx_description
1 polymer ?
#
loop_
_entity_poly.entity_id
_entity_poly.type
_entity_poly.pdbx_seq_one_letter_code
_entity_poly.pdbx_strand_id
1 'polypeptide(L)'
;AMTVGIFENGRVATDIAQKMAPFLSGQRALRRELLEQIPYFEFSRFGAEIALHRYVADNNIPVRQVALPDLSHVMKEEKLGLCKGIFARGKMYWEIAKYAIRVNPTK
;
A
#
# COMPACT_ATOMS: atom_id res chain seq x y z
N ALA A 1 7.48 10.36 12.80
CA ALA A 1 7.47 8.88 12.85
C ALA A 1 6.16 8.38 12.27
N MET A 2 6.20 7.27 11.53
CA MET A 2 5.04 6.61 10.94
C MET A 2 5.02 5.13 11.36
N THR A 3 3.85 4.53 11.45
CA THR A 3 3.66 3.11 11.63
C THR A 3 2.86 2.54 10.47
N VAL A 4 3.23 1.34 10.01
CA VAL A 4 2.53 0.59 8.96
C VAL A 4 2.06 -0.72 9.56
N GLY A 5 0.76 -0.98 9.48
CA GLY A 5 0.14 -2.24 9.89
C GLY A 5 0.35 -3.30 8.82
N ILE A 6 0.92 -4.44 9.18
CA ILE A 6 1.11 -5.59 8.29
C ILE A 6 0.18 -6.69 8.75
N PHE A 7 -0.66 -7.20 7.85
CA PHE A 7 -1.54 -8.29 8.21
C PHE A 7 -0.78 -9.59 8.34
N GLU A 8 -1.13 -10.33 9.38
CA GLU A 8 -0.51 -11.61 9.70
C GLU A 8 -1.62 -12.63 9.93
N ASN A 9 -1.48 -13.82 9.32
CA ASN A 9 -2.38 -14.98 9.47
C ASN A 9 -3.80 -14.85 8.90
N GLY A 10 -3.99 -14.13 7.78
CA GLY A 10 -5.31 -14.00 7.12
C GLY A 10 -5.63 -15.10 6.10
N ARG A 11 -4.88 -15.15 4.98
CA ARG A 11 -4.97 -16.16 3.89
C ARG A 11 -3.67 -16.16 3.06
N VAL A 12 -3.13 -17.34 2.73
CA VAL A 12 -1.82 -17.55 2.07
C VAL A 12 -1.60 -16.71 0.79
N ALA A 13 -2.63 -16.53 -0.03
CA ALA A 13 -2.54 -15.79 -1.31
C ALA A 13 -2.52 -14.25 -1.16
N THR A 14 -2.89 -13.73 0.02
CA THR A 14 -2.79 -12.31 0.40
C THR A 14 -1.48 -12.02 1.12
N ASP A 15 -0.97 -12.99 1.87
CA ASP A 15 0.25 -12.84 2.67
C ASP A 15 1.49 -12.62 1.81
N ILE A 16 1.57 -13.18 0.60
CA ILE A 16 2.73 -13.01 -0.28
C ILE A 16 2.84 -11.56 -0.80
N ALA A 17 1.72 -10.97 -1.24
CA ALA A 17 1.73 -9.60 -1.75
C ALA A 17 2.02 -8.57 -0.64
N GLN A 18 1.49 -8.80 0.56
CA GLN A 18 1.73 -7.94 1.73
C GLN A 18 3.14 -8.13 2.30
N LYS A 19 3.69 -9.35 2.34
CA LYS A 19 5.09 -9.60 2.72
C LYS A 19 6.09 -9.03 1.73
N MET A 20 5.80 -9.07 0.42
CA MET A 20 6.70 -8.55 -0.61
C MET A 20 6.60 -7.04 -0.80
N ALA A 21 5.46 -6.44 -0.49
CA ALA A 21 5.23 -5.01 -0.65
C ALA A 21 4.49 -4.42 0.58
N PRO A 22 5.13 -4.38 1.75
CA PRO A 22 4.55 -3.81 2.97
C PRO A 22 4.15 -2.34 2.81
N PHE A 23 4.78 -1.62 1.87
CA PHE A 23 4.39 -0.26 1.49
C PHE A 23 3.04 -0.17 0.76
N LEU A 24 2.42 -1.28 0.37
CA LEU A 24 1.06 -1.28 -0.18
C LEU A 24 -0.01 -1.40 0.91
N SER A 25 0.37 -1.58 2.18
CA SER A 25 -0.61 -1.54 3.25
C SER A 25 -1.15 -0.11 3.41
N GLY A 26 -2.48 0.00 3.25
CA GLY A 26 -3.23 1.21 3.55
C GLY A 26 -3.46 1.43 5.05
N GLN A 27 -3.15 0.44 5.90
CA GLN A 27 -3.27 0.59 7.35
C GLN A 27 -2.02 1.30 7.89
N ARG A 28 -2.14 2.58 8.19
CA ARG A 28 -1.02 3.41 8.63
C ARG A 28 -1.45 4.39 9.72
N ALA A 29 -0.53 4.65 10.64
CA ALA A 29 -0.67 5.70 11.63
C ALA A 29 0.51 6.67 11.50
N LEU A 30 0.20 7.95 11.34
CA LEU A 30 1.18 9.03 11.21
C LEU A 30 0.65 10.29 11.87
N ARG A 31 1.56 11.20 12.20
CA ARG A 31 1.18 12.54 12.65
C ARG A 31 0.61 13.34 11.48
N ARG A 32 -0.37 14.20 11.77
CA ARG A 32 -1.04 15.02 10.76
C ARG A 32 -0.06 15.95 10.05
N GLU A 33 0.89 16.51 10.79
CA GLU A 33 1.92 17.40 10.26
C GLU A 33 2.73 16.77 9.10
N LEU A 34 2.90 15.44 9.09
CA LEU A 34 3.58 14.74 8.01
C LEU A 34 2.72 14.67 6.74
N LEU A 35 1.40 14.61 6.89
CA LEU A 35 0.45 14.55 5.78
C LEU A 35 0.35 15.90 5.07
N GLU A 36 0.34 17.00 5.84
CA GLU A 36 0.24 18.37 5.31
C GLU A 36 1.47 18.78 4.49
N GLN A 37 2.60 18.09 4.66
CA GLN A 37 3.83 18.33 3.90
C GLN A 37 3.88 17.59 2.55
N ILE A 38 2.89 16.75 2.23
CA ILE A 38 2.87 15.97 0.98
C ILE A 38 1.98 16.68 -0.05
N PRO A 39 2.57 17.35 -1.06
CA PRO A 39 1.79 18.02 -2.08
C PRO A 39 1.02 16.99 -2.94
N TYR A 40 -0.22 17.33 -3.28
CA TYR A 40 -1.10 16.54 -4.17
C TYR A 40 -1.54 15.16 -3.65
N PHE A 41 -1.53 14.94 -2.33
CA PHE A 41 -1.94 13.67 -1.72
C PHE A 41 -3.33 13.18 -2.18
N GLU A 42 -4.28 14.11 -2.36
CA GLU A 42 -5.70 13.83 -2.64
C GLU A 42 -5.98 13.26 -4.04
N PHE A 43 -5.08 13.39 -5.01
CA PHE A 43 -5.32 13.01 -6.40
C PHE A 43 -4.93 11.58 -6.75
N SER A 44 -4.48 10.81 -5.78
CA SER A 44 -3.79 9.56 -6.03
C SER A 44 -4.54 8.40 -5.37
N ARG A 45 -4.94 7.41 -6.20
CA ARG A 45 -5.55 6.15 -5.74
C ARG A 45 -4.50 5.35 -4.96
N PHE A 46 -3.89 4.35 -5.60
CA PHE A 46 -2.71 3.66 -5.06
C PHE A 46 -1.47 4.56 -4.91
N GLY A 47 -1.52 5.79 -5.41
CA GLY A 47 -0.40 6.70 -5.30
C GLY A 47 -0.28 7.37 -3.93
N ALA A 48 -1.31 7.32 -3.09
CA ALA A 48 -1.29 7.99 -1.78
C ALA A 48 -0.32 7.26 -0.84
N GLU A 49 -0.41 5.93 -0.78
CA GLU A 49 0.48 5.08 0.00
C GLU A 49 1.93 5.15 -0.50
N ILE A 50 2.12 5.27 -1.82
CA ILE A 50 3.44 5.39 -2.47
C ILE A 50 4.06 6.76 -2.20
N ALA A 51 3.30 7.85 -2.41
CA ALA A 51 3.76 9.22 -2.16
C ALA A 51 4.14 9.39 -0.68
N LEU A 52 3.32 8.83 0.22
CA LEU A 52 3.63 8.79 1.63
C LEU A 52 4.90 8.00 1.88
N HIS A 53 5.00 6.75 1.41
CA HIS A 53 6.18 5.92 1.62
C HIS A 53 7.47 6.60 1.15
N ARG A 54 7.45 7.25 -0.03
CA ARG A 54 8.58 8.00 -0.57
C ARG A 54 8.93 9.21 0.28
N TYR A 55 7.95 10.03 0.65
CA TYR A 55 8.20 11.19 1.51
C TYR A 55 8.84 10.79 2.84
N VAL A 56 8.40 9.68 3.44
CA VAL A 56 8.97 9.18 4.69
C VAL A 56 10.41 8.68 4.50
N ALA A 57 10.71 8.07 3.35
CA ALA A 57 12.05 7.61 2.97
C ALA A 57 13.01 8.78 2.67
N ASP A 58 12.61 9.73 1.81
CA ASP A 58 13.42 10.88 1.39
C ASP A 58 13.79 11.77 2.59
N ASN A 59 12.90 11.88 3.59
CA ASN A 59 13.12 12.67 4.80
C ASN A 59 13.71 11.85 5.97
N ASN A 60 14.10 10.59 5.74
CA ASN A 60 14.65 9.69 6.76
C ASN A 60 13.78 9.61 8.04
N ILE A 61 12.45 9.69 7.88
CA ILE A 61 11.52 9.65 9.00
C ILE A 61 11.39 8.19 9.46
N PRO A 62 11.47 7.90 10.77
CA PRO A 62 11.41 6.53 11.27
C PRO A 62 10.04 5.90 10.98
N VAL A 63 10.08 4.70 10.38
CA VAL A 63 8.92 3.84 10.09
C VAL A 63 9.00 2.56 10.91
N ARG A 64 7.94 2.25 11.65
CA ARG A 64 7.79 0.92 12.31
C ARG A 64 6.74 0.09 11.60
N GLN A 65 7.02 -1.20 11.44
CA GLN A 65 6.03 -2.18 11.01
C GLN A 65 5.43 -2.81 12.27
N VAL A 66 4.10 -2.89 12.32
CA VAL A 66 3.36 -3.51 13.42
C VAL A 66 2.51 -4.63 12.83
N ALA A 67 2.68 -5.84 13.32
CA ALA A 67 1.85 -6.96 12.93
C ALA A 67 0.43 -6.76 13.47
N LEU A 68 -0.56 -6.99 12.62
CA LEU A 68 -1.97 -6.99 12.94
C LEU A 68 -2.47 -8.42 12.77
N PRO A 69 -2.45 -9.23 13.85
CA PRO A 69 -2.88 -10.62 13.79
C PRO A 69 -4.38 -10.72 13.52
N ASP A 70 -4.79 -11.80 12.86
CA ASP A 70 -6.19 -12.16 12.58
C ASP A 70 -6.94 -11.15 11.70
N LEU A 71 -6.21 -10.25 11.04
CA LEU A 71 -6.77 -9.28 10.11
C LEU A 71 -6.63 -9.79 8.69
N SER A 72 -7.76 -9.88 7.97
CA SER A 72 -7.80 -10.33 6.57
C SER A 72 -8.69 -9.42 5.74
N HIS A 73 -8.54 -9.50 4.43
CA HIS A 73 -9.29 -8.69 3.47
C HIS A 73 -10.27 -9.55 2.69
N VAL A 74 -11.47 -9.01 2.47
CA VAL A 74 -12.43 -9.60 1.52
C VAL A 74 -11.83 -9.51 0.12
N MET A 75 -11.68 -10.65 -0.54
CA MET A 75 -11.09 -10.71 -1.88
C MET A 75 -12.03 -10.10 -2.92
N LYS A 76 -11.46 -9.59 -4.01
CA LYS A 76 -12.27 -9.05 -5.12
C LYS A 76 -13.12 -10.14 -5.76
N GLU A 77 -12.60 -11.37 -5.76
CA GLU A 77 -13.25 -12.59 -6.22
C GLU A 77 -14.49 -12.95 -5.40
N GLU A 78 -14.46 -12.68 -4.09
CA GLU A 78 -15.60 -12.88 -3.18
C GLU A 78 -16.67 -11.79 -3.37
N LYS A 79 -16.25 -10.55 -3.66
CA LYS A 79 -17.17 -9.41 -3.81
C LYS A 79 -17.81 -9.28 -5.20
N LEU A 80 -17.07 -9.63 -6.26
CA LEU A 80 -17.45 -9.36 -7.66
C LEU A 80 -17.67 -10.64 -8.48
N GLY A 81 -17.44 -11.82 -7.89
CA GLY A 81 -17.36 -13.10 -8.59
C GLY A 81 -15.97 -13.36 -9.18
N LEU A 82 -15.66 -14.63 -9.42
CA LEU A 82 -14.31 -15.12 -9.76
C LEU A 82 -13.65 -14.33 -10.91
N CYS A 83 -14.30 -14.25 -12.07
CA CYS A 83 -13.73 -13.63 -13.27
C CYS A 83 -13.53 -12.10 -13.12
N LYS A 84 -14.53 -11.39 -12.58
CA LYS A 84 -14.44 -9.94 -12.38
C LYS A 84 -13.43 -9.58 -11.29
N GLY A 85 -13.33 -10.41 -10.25
CA GLY A 85 -12.36 -10.27 -9.17
C GLY A 85 -10.92 -10.39 -9.65
N ILE A 86 -10.61 -11.43 -10.43
CA ILE A 86 -9.28 -11.64 -11.02
C ILE A 86 -8.90 -10.47 -11.93
N PHE A 87 -9.80 -10.03 -12.81
CA PHE A 87 -9.52 -8.88 -13.68
C PHE A 87 -9.26 -7.59 -12.88
N ALA A 88 -10.06 -7.33 -11.85
CA ALA A 88 -9.88 -6.18 -10.99
C ALA A 88 -8.58 -6.27 -10.14
N ARG A 89 -8.13 -7.47 -9.77
CA ARG A 89 -6.83 -7.70 -9.10
C ARG A 89 -5.68 -7.46 -10.08
N GLY A 90 -5.78 -7.95 -11.31
CA GLY A 90 -4.80 -7.69 -12.38
C GLY A 90 -4.67 -6.19 -12.71
N LYS A 91 -5.80 -5.48 -12.84
CA LYS A 91 -5.80 -4.02 -13.08
C LYS A 91 -5.09 -3.24 -11.97
N MET A 92 -5.28 -3.64 -10.72
CA MET A 92 -4.58 -3.03 -9.58
C MET A 92 -3.06 -3.24 -9.66
N TYR A 93 -2.60 -4.47 -9.92
CA TYR A 93 -1.16 -4.73 -10.09
C TYR A 93 -0.57 -3.96 -11.26
N TRP A 94 -1.32 -3.82 -12.36
CA TRP A 94 -0.92 -2.99 -13.48
C TRP A 94 -0.79 -1.51 -13.10
N GLU A 95 -1.74 -0.96 -12.32
CA GLU A 95 -1.64 0.41 -11.81
C GLU A 95 -0.41 0.57 -10.92
N ILE A 96 -0.15 -0.36 -9.99
CA ILE A 96 1.05 -0.33 -9.13
C ILE A 96 2.34 -0.36 -9.97
N ALA A 97 2.44 -1.28 -10.93
CA ALA A 97 3.62 -1.41 -11.79
C ALA A 97 3.82 -0.16 -12.67
N LYS A 98 2.73 0.38 -13.25
CA LYS A 98 2.77 1.61 -14.05
C LYS A 98 3.24 2.80 -13.21
N TYR A 99 2.78 2.91 -11.96
CA TYR A 99 3.24 3.96 -11.05
C TYR A 99 4.70 3.74 -10.64
N ALA A 100 5.12 2.52 -10.33
CA ALA A 100 6.52 2.21 -10.01
C ALA A 100 7.47 2.56 -11.18
N ILE A 101 7.10 2.20 -12.41
CA ILE A 101 7.88 2.50 -13.63
C ILE A 101 7.89 4.01 -13.92
N ARG A 102 6.76 4.71 -13.71
CA ARG A 102 6.69 6.17 -13.88
C ARG A 102 7.47 6.93 -12.81
N VAL A 103 7.74 6.27 -11.68
CA VAL A 103 8.54 6.76 -10.55
C VAL A 103 9.94 6.14 -10.58
N ASN A 104 10.48 5.83 -11.76
CA ASN A 104 11.89 5.47 -11.89
C ASN A 104 12.76 6.65 -11.40
N PRO A 105 13.73 6.42 -10.48
CA PRO A 105 14.54 7.47 -9.91
C PRO A 105 15.62 7.86 -10.91
N THR A 106 15.42 9.01 -11.56
CA THR A 106 16.57 9.73 -12.11
C THR A 106 17.10 10.64 -11.01
N LYS A 107 18.29 10.25 -10.53
CA LYS A 107 19.18 10.87 -9.52
C LYS A 107 19.09 10.31 -8.11
#